data_AF-A0A0L6UFG2-F1
#
_entry.id   AF-A0A0L6UFG2-F1
#
_cell.length_a   1.000
_cell.length_b   1.000
_cell.length_c   1.000
_cell.angle_alpha   90.00
_cell.angle_beta   90.00
_cell.angle_gamma   90.00
#
_symmetry.space_group_name_H-M   'P 1'
#
loop_
_entity.id
_entity.type
_entity.pdbx_description
1 polymer ?
#
loop_
_entity_poly.entity_id
_entity_poly.type
_entity_poly.pdbx_seq_one_letter_code
_entity_poly.pdbx_strand_id
1 'polypeptide(L)'
;MSSGFSYSGKRPRCFEFWQEFQKCYASADFPEDCRPQVEDYNECLSHKKEIARAKTLQENFSKKQAQQLQKQKLDEHVSQSGIISLGLLSRARAEEAEKNQATPSAP
;
A
#
# COMPACT_ATOMS: atom_id res chain seq x y z
N MET A 1 22.39 2.44 26.56
CA MET A 1 22.76 1.50 25.49
C MET A 1 22.51 0.10 26.02
N SER A 2 21.40 -0.54 25.64
CA SER A 2 21.18 -1.94 25.98
C SER A 2 22.09 -2.75 25.06
N SER A 3 23.11 -3.36 25.68
CA SER A 3 23.99 -4.39 25.12
C SER A 3 23.22 -5.28 24.15
N GLY A 4 23.75 -5.55 22.95
CA GLY A 4 23.08 -6.23 21.82
C GLY A 4 22.60 -7.67 22.06
N PHE A 5 21.87 -7.88 23.15
CA PHE A 5 21.32 -9.11 23.68
C PHE A 5 19.86 -8.83 24.07
N SER A 6 18.99 -9.74 23.66
CA SER A 6 17.58 -9.74 24.04
C SER A 6 17.41 -10.19 25.49
N TYR A 7 16.21 -10.02 26.06
CA TYR A 7 15.83 -10.55 27.37
C TYR A 7 16.12 -12.05 27.52
N SER A 8 16.07 -12.81 26.42
CA SER A 8 16.38 -14.25 26.38
C SER A 8 17.86 -14.58 26.18
N GLY A 9 18.76 -13.59 26.21
CA GLY A 9 20.20 -13.76 25.95
C GLY A 9 20.53 -14.04 24.47
N LYS A 10 19.53 -14.10 23.59
CA LYS A 10 19.70 -14.30 22.14
C LYS A 10 19.91 -12.97 21.42
N ARG A 11 20.32 -13.04 20.15
CA ARG A 11 20.40 -11.86 19.28
C ARG A 11 19.04 -11.15 19.24
N PRO A 12 18.99 -9.81 19.40
CA PRO A 12 17.74 -9.06 19.36
C PRO A 12 17.13 -9.09 17.96
N ARG A 13 15.82 -8.81 17.86
CA ARG A 13 15.06 -8.93 16.59
C ARG A 13 15.68 -8.14 15.43
N CYS A 14 16.12 -6.92 15.69
CA CYS A 14 16.67 -6.01 14.67
C CYS A 14 18.21 -6.04 14.61
N PHE A 15 18.84 -7.10 15.12
CA PHE A 15 20.30 -7.19 15.18
C PHE A 15 20.94 -7.24 13.79
N GLU A 16 20.31 -7.91 12.83
CA GLU A 16 20.86 -8.05 11.46
C GLU A 16 20.94 -6.69 10.76
N PHE A 17 19.88 -5.88 10.81
CA PHE A 17 19.89 -4.51 10.28
C PHE A 17 20.92 -3.62 10.98
N TRP A 18 21.09 -3.77 12.29
CA TRP A 18 22.16 -3.08 13.02
C TRP A 18 23.55 -3.49 12.53
N GLN A 19 23.78 -4.78 12.27
CA GLN A 19 25.06 -5.25 11.73
C GLN A 19 25.33 -4.68 10.34
N GLU A 20 24.34 -4.61 9.46
CA GLU A 20 24.50 -4.00 8.13
C GLU A 20 24.81 -2.50 8.21
N PHE A 21 24.13 -1.77 9.11
CA PHE A 21 24.48 -0.38 9.37
C PHE A 21 25.91 -0.23 9.89
N GLN A 22 26.34 -1.07 10.84
CA GLN A 22 27.70 -1.04 11.36
C GLN A 22 28.76 -1.36 10.30
N LYS A 23 28.49 -2.31 9.41
CA LYS A 23 29.38 -2.62 8.28
C LYS A 23 29.55 -1.41 7.36
N CYS A 24 28.46 -0.76 6.99
CA CYS A 24 28.50 0.45 6.17
C CYS A 24 29.25 1.59 6.88
N TYR A 25 28.89 1.84 8.14
CA TYR A 25 29.44 2.93 8.93
C TYR A 25 30.95 2.78 9.18
N ALA A 26 31.43 1.53 9.31
CA ALA A 26 32.86 1.26 9.46
C ALA A 26 33.68 1.54 8.19
N SER A 27 33.03 1.57 7.01
CA SER A 27 33.69 1.80 5.72
C SER A 27 33.43 3.19 5.11
N ALA A 28 32.54 3.98 5.70
CA ALA A 28 32.10 5.25 5.16
C ALA A 28 32.88 6.44 5.73
N ASP A 29 33.19 7.42 4.89
CA ASP A 29 33.80 8.69 5.32
C ASP A 29 32.77 9.61 5.98
N PHE A 30 31.51 9.55 5.54
CA PHE A 30 30.41 10.32 6.09
C PHE A 30 29.25 9.45 6.57
N PRO A 31 28.60 9.82 7.69
CA PRO A 31 27.47 9.06 8.23
C PRO A 31 26.25 9.04 7.29
N GLU A 32 26.15 10.02 6.39
CA GLU A 32 25.04 10.16 5.45
C GLU A 32 25.08 9.10 4.33
N ASP A 33 26.26 8.54 4.05
CA ASP A 33 26.43 7.48 3.04
C ASP A 33 25.72 6.17 3.45
N CYS A 34 25.46 6.01 4.75
CA CYS A 34 24.78 4.85 5.34
C CYS A 34 23.31 5.13 5.71
N ARG A 35 22.70 6.16 5.12
CA ARG A 35 21.27 6.47 5.29
C ARG A 35 20.34 5.29 5.02
N PRO A 36 20.46 4.51 3.94
CA PRO A 36 19.50 3.43 3.70
C PRO A 36 19.56 2.36 4.81
N GLN A 37 20.75 2.01 5.29
CA GLN A 37 20.91 1.01 6.34
C GLN A 37 20.38 1.49 7.70
N VAL A 38 20.59 2.78 8.03
CA VAL A 38 20.04 3.35 9.28
C VAL A 38 18.52 3.48 9.22
N GLU A 39 17.97 3.77 8.04
CA GLU A 39 16.52 3.78 7.83
C GLU A 39 15.91 2.39 8.04
N ASP A 40 16.53 1.34 7.51
CA ASP A 40 16.06 -0.05 7.68
C ASP A 40 16.12 -0.49 9.15
N TYR A 41 17.19 -0.12 9.86
CA TYR A 41 17.30 -0.38 11.30
C TYR A 41 16.17 0.32 12.09
N ASN A 42 15.91 1.60 11.78
CA ASN A 42 14.83 2.36 12.44
C ASN A 42 13.44 1.89 12.03
N GLU A 43 13.27 1.39 10.81
CA GLU A 43 12.05 0.73 10.35
C GLU A 43 11.79 -0.51 11.19
N CYS A 44 12.77 -1.40 11.34
CA CYS A 44 12.61 -2.61 12.15
C CYS A 44 12.27 -2.30 13.63
N LEU A 45 12.81 -1.23 14.20
CA LEU A 45 12.53 -0.85 15.59
C LEU A 45 11.12 -0.30 15.80
N SER A 46 10.61 0.47 14.82
CA SER A 46 9.40 1.28 15.01
C SER A 46 8.21 0.85 14.15
N HIS A 47 8.44 0.06 13.10
CA HIS A 47 7.49 -0.41 12.10
C HIS A 47 6.59 0.70 11.52
N LYS A 48 7.07 1.96 11.48
CA LYS A 48 6.26 3.10 11.04
C LYS A 48 5.75 2.95 9.61
N LYS A 49 6.65 2.54 8.70
CA LYS A 49 6.35 2.35 7.27
C LYS A 49 5.33 1.21 7.11
N GLU A 50 5.53 0.09 7.82
CA GLU A 50 4.62 -1.05 7.79
C GLU A 50 3.23 -0.73 8.35
N ILE A 51 3.14 -0.07 9.51
CA ILE A 51 1.86 0.33 10.11
C ILE A 51 1.09 1.29 9.19
N ALA A 52 1.78 2.26 8.59
CA ALA A 52 1.15 3.19 7.64
C ALA A 52 0.62 2.48 6.39
N ARG A 53 1.37 1.50 5.87
CA ARG A 53 0.95 0.67 4.73
C ARG A 53 -0.26 -0.18 5.08
N ALA A 54 -0.23 -0.87 6.22
CA ALA A 54 -1.35 -1.69 6.69
C ALA A 54 -2.63 -0.88 6.86
N LYS A 55 -2.53 0.31 7.46
CA LYS A 55 -3.66 1.25 7.59
C LYS A 55 -4.23 1.66 6.23
N THR A 56 -3.36 2.03 5.29
CA THR A 56 -3.76 2.39 3.93
C THR A 56 -4.48 1.23 3.24
N LEU A 57 -3.98 0.00 3.38
CA LEU A 57 -4.61 -1.19 2.81
C LEU A 57 -5.99 -1.45 3.42
N GLN A 58 -6.11 -1.34 4.75
CA GLN A 58 -7.36 -1.52 5.47
C GLN A 58 -8.42 -0.49 5.05
N GLU A 59 -8.03 0.78 4.90
CA GLU A 59 -8.92 1.84 4.43
C GLU A 59 -9.39 1.62 2.99
N ASN A 60 -8.49 1.18 2.11
CA ASN A 60 -8.86 0.84 0.74
C ASN A 60 -9.79 -0.38 0.68
N PHE A 61 -9.54 -1.38 1.53
CA PHE A 61 -10.37 -2.56 1.63
C PHE A 61 -11.79 -2.22 2.11
N SER A 62 -11.92 -1.43 3.18
CA SER A 62 -13.23 -1.02 3.70
C SER A 62 -14.01 -0.16 2.70
N LYS A 63 -13.35 0.76 1.99
CA LYS A 63 -13.97 1.55 0.92
C LYS A 63 -14.49 0.66 -0.21
N LYS A 64 -13.69 -0.32 -0.68
CA LYS A 64 -14.11 -1.27 -1.71
C LYS A 64 -15.29 -2.13 -1.25
N GLN A 65 -15.26 -2.61 -0.01
CA GLN A 65 -16.35 -3.39 0.57
C GLN A 65 -17.65 -2.57 0.65
N ALA A 66 -17.58 -1.33 1.13
CA ALA A 66 -18.75 -0.44 1.20
C ALA A 66 -19.33 -0.14 -0.19
N GLN A 67 -18.48 0.14 -1.19
CA GLN A 67 -18.91 0.34 -2.58
C GLN A 67 -19.55 -0.93 -3.16
N GLN A 68 -19.02 -2.11 -2.84
CA GLN A 68 -19.58 -3.37 -3.32
C GLN A 68 -20.95 -3.65 -2.71
N LEU A 69 -21.14 -3.40 -1.42
CA LEU A 69 -22.44 -3.50 -0.76
C LEU A 69 -23.45 -2.48 -1.33
N GLN A 70 -23.00 -1.25 -1.62
CA GLN A 70 -23.88 -0.24 -2.26
C GLN A 70 -24.30 -0.66 -3.68
N LYS A 71 -23.37 -1.21 -4.48
CA LYS A 71 -23.70 -1.77 -5.80
C LYS A 71 -24.69 -2.92 -5.69
N GLN A 72 -24.47 -3.86 -4.78
CA GLN A 72 -25.41 -4.95 -4.53
C GLN A 72 -26.80 -4.46 -4.13
N LYS A 73 -26.90 -3.48 -3.24
CA LYS A 73 -28.19 -2.87 -2.86
C LYS A 73 -28.87 -2.13 -4.02
N LEU A 74 -28.10 -1.45 -4.87
CA LEU A 74 -28.61 -0.81 -6.08
C LEU A 74 -29.13 -1.86 -7.06
N ASP A 75 -28.35 -2.92 -7.32
CA ASP A 75 -28.72 -4.02 -8.21
C ASP A 75 -29.98 -4.74 -7.70
N GLU A 76 -30.09 -4.96 -6.38
CA GLU A 76 -31.29 -5.52 -5.73
C GLU A 76 -32.50 -4.59 -5.87
N HIS A 77 -32.35 -3.29 -5.59
CA HIS A 77 -33.43 -2.30 -5.73
C HIS A 77 -33.90 -2.17 -7.19
N VAL A 78 -32.99 -2.24 -8.16
CA VAL A 78 -33.28 -2.23 -9.60
C VAL A 78 -34.05 -3.49 -10.00
N SER A 79 -33.63 -4.67 -9.53
CA SER A 79 -34.34 -5.93 -9.74
C SER A 79 -35.74 -5.91 -9.13
N GLN A 80 -35.89 -5.39 -7.90
CA GLN A 80 -37.17 -5.30 -7.20
C GLN A 80 -38.13 -4.30 -7.87
N SER A 81 -37.61 -3.19 -8.38
CA SER A 81 -38.41 -2.18 -9.09
C SER A 81 -38.85 -2.63 -10.49
N GLY A 82 -38.47 -3.84 -10.94
CA GLY A 82 -38.84 -4.39 -12.25
C GLY A 82 -38.15 -3.71 -13.44
N ILE A 83 -37.21 -2.79 -13.19
CA ILE A 83 -36.43 -2.11 -14.23
C ILE A 83 -35.27 -3.03 -14.60
N ILE A 84 -35.48 -3.97 -15.52
CA ILE A 84 -34.41 -4.78 -16.09
C ILE A 84 -33.48 -3.81 -16.84
N SER A 85 -32.26 -3.60 -16.34
CA SER A 85 -31.29 -2.72 -17.00
C SER A 85 -30.95 -3.31 -18.38
N LEU A 86 -31.51 -2.73 -19.44
CA LEU A 86 -31.39 -3.15 -20.85
C LEU A 86 -29.98 -2.98 -21.45
N GLY A 87 -28.90 -3.11 -20.67
CA GLY A 87 -27.52 -3.02 -21.16
C GLY A 87 -27.09 -1.64 -21.70
N LEU A 88 -27.98 -0.64 -21.68
CA LEU A 88 -27.74 0.70 -22.21
C LEU A 88 -26.61 1.44 -21.47
N LEU A 89 -26.51 1.24 -20.14
CA LEU A 89 -25.47 1.88 -19.32
C LEU A 89 -24.07 1.28 -19.55
N SER A 90 -24.02 0.01 -19.97
CA SER A 90 -22.78 -0.69 -20.34
C SER A 90 -22.29 -0.24 -21.71
N ARG A 91 -23.22 -0.07 -22.66
CA ARG A 91 -22.93 0.42 -24.01
C ARG A 91 -22.46 1.88 -24.01
N ALA A 92 -23.12 2.76 -23.26
CA ALA A 92 -22.71 4.15 -23.14
C ALA A 92 -21.29 4.31 -22.55
N ARG A 93 -20.94 3.51 -21.52
CA ARG A 93 -19.58 3.54 -20.94
C ARG A 93 -18.51 2.96 -21.88
N ALA A 94 -18.86 1.99 -22.72
CA ALA A 94 -17.96 1.47 -23.74
C ALA A 94 -17.74 2.51 -24.86
N GLU A 95 -18.80 3.19 -25.30
CA GLU A 95 -18.73 4.25 -26.31
C GLU A 95 -17.94 5.48 -25.80
N GLU A 96 -18.06 5.85 -24.52
CA GLU A 96 -17.24 6.90 -23.91
C GLU A 96 -15.76 6.49 -23.76
N ALA A 97 -15.48 5.21 -23.45
CA ALA A 97 -14.11 4.71 -23.38
C ALA A 97 -13.41 4.69 -24.75
N GLU A 98 -14.16 4.41 -25.82
CA GLU A 98 -13.67 4.42 -27.20
C GLU A 98 -13.44 5.86 -27.71
N LYS A 99 -14.33 6.81 -27.36
CA LYS A 99 -14.17 8.23 -27.73
C LYS A 99 -12.97 8.89 -27.04
N ASN A 100 -12.66 8.53 -25.80
CA ASN A 100 -11.50 9.04 -25.07
C ASN A 100 -10.15 8.45 -25.54
N GLN A 101 -10.17 7.43 -26.39
CA GLN A 101 -8.98 6.86 -27.05
C GLN A 101 -8.77 7.42 -28.48
N ALA A 102 -9.76 8.12 -29.04
CA ALA A 102 -9.74 8.65 -30.41
C ALA A 102 -9.27 10.11 -30.53
N THR A 103 -8.85 10.77 -29.45
CA THR A 103 -8.11 12.04 -29.53
C THR A 103 -6.61 11.77 -29.49
N PRO A 104 -5.93 11.60 -30.64
CA PRO A 104 -4.48 11.56 -30.65
C PRO A 104 -3.95 12.93 -30.23
N SER A 105 -3.18 12.93 -29.15
CA SER A 105 -2.24 13.99 -28.81
C SER A 105 -1.27 14.18 -29.97
N ALA A 106 -1.23 15.38 -30.56
CA ALA A 106 -0.06 15.88 -31.27
C ALA A 106 -0.17 17.40 -31.49
N PRO A 107 0.96 18.13 -31.62
CA PRO A 107 2.31 17.86 -31.11
C PRO A 107 2.63 18.58 -29.78
#